data_AF-A0A0E9V591-F1
#
_entry.id   AF-A0A0E9V591-F1
#
_cell.length_a   1.000
_cell.length_b   1.000
_cell.length_c   1.000
_cell.angle_alpha   90.00
_cell.angle_beta   90.00
_cell.angle_gamma   90.00
#
_symmetry.space_group_name_H-M   'P 1'
#
loop_
_entity.id
_entity.type
_entity.pdbx_description
1 polymer ?
#
loop_
_entity_poly.entity_id
_entity_poly.type
_entity_poly.pdbx_seq_one_letter_code
_entity_poly.pdbx_strand_id
1 'polypeptide(L)'
;MFGRSRSWVGGQGKSKSIHSLDHLKYMYHVLTKNTTVTDHNRNLLVETIRSITEILIWGDQNDSSVFDFFLEKNMFAFFLNILRQKSGRYVCVQLLQTLNILLKT
;
A
#
# COMPACT_ATOMS: atom_id res chain seq x y z
N MET A 1 -22.59 42.71 30.80
CA MET A 1 -21.40 41.85 30.68
C MET A 1 -21.87 40.41 30.84
N PHE A 2 -22.07 39.67 29.74
CA PHE A 2 -22.54 38.29 29.79
C PHE A 2 -21.55 37.38 29.05
N GLY A 3 -21.21 36.26 29.70
CA GLY A 3 -20.02 35.47 29.45
C GLY A 3 -19.98 34.74 28.12
N ARG A 4 -18.77 34.63 27.57
CA ARG A 4 -18.42 33.66 26.53
C ARG A 4 -17.89 32.40 27.21
N SER A 5 -18.75 31.40 27.33
CA SER A 5 -18.35 30.00 27.38
C SER A 5 -19.09 29.29 26.26
N ARG A 6 -18.34 28.90 25.23
CA ARG A 6 -18.72 27.80 24.34
C ARG A 6 -17.44 27.22 23.77
N SER A 7 -16.94 26.21 24.48
CA SER A 7 -16.08 25.17 23.93
C SER A 7 -16.73 24.63 22.66
N TRP A 8 -16.03 24.72 21.54
CA TRP A 8 -16.35 23.94 20.35
C TRP A 8 -15.32 22.83 20.25
N VAL A 9 -15.77 21.66 20.74
CA VAL A 9 -15.14 20.36 20.55
C VAL A 9 -15.26 19.96 19.09
N GLY A 10 -14.17 19.42 18.55
CA GLY A 10 -14.24 18.26 17.66
C GLY A 10 -14.67 18.54 16.23
N GLY A 11 -13.67 18.73 15.37
CA GLY A 11 -13.86 18.74 13.92
C GLY A 11 -12.56 18.52 13.16
N GLN A 12 -11.62 17.74 13.68
CA GLN A 12 -10.52 17.23 12.87
C GLN A 12 -11.10 16.20 11.89
N GLY A 13 -11.56 16.70 10.74
CA GLY A 13 -11.70 15.91 9.54
C GLY A 13 -10.34 15.31 9.24
N LYS A 14 -10.10 14.09 9.72
CA LYS A 14 -8.98 13.27 9.29
C LYS A 14 -9.19 13.06 7.80
N SER A 15 -8.46 13.83 6.98
CA SER A 15 -8.11 13.39 5.64
C SER A 15 -7.62 11.97 5.80
N LYS A 16 -8.41 10.99 5.36
CA LYS A 16 -7.97 9.59 5.33
C LYS A 16 -6.75 9.60 4.42
N SER A 17 -5.57 9.64 5.01
CA SER A 17 -4.33 9.76 4.25
C SER A 17 -4.26 8.53 3.37
N ILE A 18 -4.26 8.78 2.06
CA ILE A 18 -4.13 7.75 1.03
C ILE A 18 -2.83 6.95 1.25
N HIS A 19 -1.88 7.49 2.02
CA HIS A 19 -0.63 6.87 2.45
C HIS A 19 -0.65 6.52 3.95
N SER A 20 -1.71 5.85 4.43
CA SER A 20 -1.79 5.37 5.83
C SER A 20 -1.50 3.87 5.94
N LEU A 21 -1.03 3.47 7.13
CA LEU A 21 -0.89 2.06 7.52
C LEU A 21 -2.20 1.26 7.32
N ASP A 22 -3.36 1.87 7.55
CA ASP A 22 -4.66 1.23 7.31
C ASP A 22 -4.88 0.89 5.82
N HIS A 23 -4.43 1.77 4.92
CA HIS A 23 -4.50 1.49 3.49
C HIS A 23 -3.57 0.33 3.10
N LEU A 24 -2.36 0.28 3.67
CA LEU A 24 -1.41 -0.82 3.47
C LEU A 24 -1.98 -2.16 3.97
N LYS A 25 -2.66 -2.16 5.13
CA LYS A 25 -3.36 -3.36 5.66
C LYS A 25 -4.45 -3.85 4.72
N TYR A 26 -5.22 -2.94 4.12
CA TYR A 26 -6.23 -3.30 3.13
C TYR A 26 -5.60 -3.88 1.86
N MET A 27 -4.55 -3.25 1.32
CA MET A 27 -3.82 -3.77 0.15
C MET A 27 -3.24 -5.17 0.41
N TYR A 28 -2.69 -5.39 1.60
CA TYR A 28 -2.23 -6.71 2.03
C TYR A 28 -3.36 -7.75 2.05
N HIS A 29 -4.55 -7.37 2.54
CA HIS A 29 -5.71 -8.25 2.49
C HIS A 29 -6.10 -8.61 1.05
N VAL A 30 -6.05 -7.66 0.12
CA VAL A 30 -6.30 -7.91 -1.31
C VAL A 30 -5.28 -8.90 -1.88
N LEU A 31 -3.98 -8.73 -1.58
CA LEU A 31 -2.92 -9.64 -2.03
C LEU A 31 -3.12 -11.07 -1.51
N THR A 32 -3.41 -11.22 -0.21
CA THR A 32 -3.60 -12.54 0.42
C THR A 32 -4.82 -13.28 -0.12
N LYS A 33 -5.87 -12.57 -0.54
CA LYS A 33 -7.06 -13.14 -1.19
C LYS A 33 -6.82 -13.51 -2.65
N ASN A 34 -5.81 -12.92 -3.30
CA ASN A 34 -5.52 -13.07 -4.72
C ASN A 34 -4.10 -13.59 -4.96
N THR A 35 -3.73 -14.66 -4.26
CA THR A 35 -2.40 -15.27 -4.35
C THR A 35 -2.09 -15.85 -5.72
N THR A 36 -3.10 -16.29 -6.47
CA THR A 36 -2.97 -16.83 -7.82
C THR A 36 -3.40 -15.81 -8.86
N VAL A 37 -2.53 -15.49 -9.81
CA VAL A 37 -2.80 -14.57 -10.91
C VAL A 37 -3.65 -15.26 -11.97
N THR A 38 -4.72 -14.58 -12.35
CA THR A 38 -5.66 -14.98 -13.40
C THR A 38 -5.90 -13.79 -14.32
N ASP A 39 -6.43 -14.03 -15.53
CA ASP A 39 -6.75 -12.95 -16.46
C ASP A 39 -7.75 -11.92 -15.91
N HIS A 40 -8.58 -12.31 -14.94
CA HIS A 40 -9.56 -11.46 -14.28
C HIS A 40 -8.94 -10.56 -13.20
N ASN A 41 -7.97 -11.05 -12.43
CA ASN A 41 -7.42 -10.31 -11.28
C ASN A 41 -6.07 -9.64 -11.56
N ARG A 42 -5.45 -9.87 -12.73
CA ARG A 42 -4.15 -9.25 -13.09
C ARG A 42 -4.13 -7.73 -12.96
N ASN A 43 -5.18 -7.04 -13.40
CA ASN A 43 -5.25 -5.57 -13.33
C ASN A 43 -5.38 -5.10 -11.89
N LEU A 44 -6.20 -5.80 -11.08
CA LEU A 44 -6.32 -5.53 -9.65
C LEU A 44 -4.98 -5.68 -8.93
N LEU A 45 -4.25 -6.76 -9.21
CA LEU A 45 -2.95 -7.02 -8.61
C LEU A 45 -1.92 -5.95 -9.00
N VAL A 46 -1.86 -5.55 -10.26
CA VAL A 46 -0.97 -4.46 -10.72
C VAL A 46 -1.28 -3.15 -10.00
N GLU A 47 -2.54 -2.76 -9.88
CA GLU A 47 -2.92 -1.53 -9.16
C GLU A 47 -2.67 -1.61 -7.65
N THR A 48 -2.86 -2.79 -7.06
CA THR A 48 -2.57 -3.04 -5.64
C THR A 48 -1.08 -2.89 -5.37
N ILE A 49 -0.23 -3.48 -6.23
CA ILE A 49 1.23 -3.37 -6.14
C ILE A 49 1.69 -1.91 -6.31
N ARG A 50 1.13 -1.20 -7.28
CA ARG A 50 1.43 0.22 -7.51
C ARG A 50 1.09 1.05 -6.27
N SER A 51 -0.08 0.83 -5.68
CA SER A 51 -0.53 1.53 -4.47
C SER A 51 0.35 1.23 -3.26
N ILE A 52 0.75 -0.03 -3.04
CA ILE A 52 1.68 -0.39 -1.95
C ILE A 52 3.01 0.35 -2.11
N THR A 53 3.53 0.42 -3.32
CA THR A 53 4.82 1.08 -3.57
C THR A 53 4.74 2.58 -3.37
N GLU A 54 3.64 3.19 -3.79
CA GLU A 54 3.36 4.60 -3.52
C GLU A 54 3.27 4.88 -2.00
N ILE A 55 2.66 3.97 -1.23
CA ILE A 55 2.65 4.04 0.24
C ILE A 55 4.06 3.86 0.83
N LEU A 56 4.92 3.01 0.26
CA LEU A 56 6.28 2.80 0.76
C LEU A 56 7.23 3.97 0.43
N ILE A 57 7.04 4.64 -0.71
CA ILE A 57 7.86 5.82 -1.10
C ILE A 57 7.42 7.07 -0.32
N TRP A 58 6.11 7.31 -0.20
CA TRP A 58 5.58 8.57 0.35
C TRP A 58 5.06 8.45 1.79
N GLY A 59 4.65 7.26 2.23
CA GLY A 59 4.12 7.01 3.57
C GLY A 59 5.20 6.92 4.65
N ASP A 60 6.38 6.39 4.30
CA ASP A 60 7.52 6.26 5.22
C ASP A 60 8.02 7.63 5.74
N GLN A 61 7.89 8.70 4.93
CA GLN A 61 8.29 10.05 5.35
C GLN A 61 7.49 10.62 6.53
N ASN A 62 6.34 10.02 6.88
CA ASN A 62 5.51 10.46 8.00
C ASN A 62 5.31 9.39 9.10
N ASP A 63 5.48 8.10 8.80
CA ASP A 63 5.19 7.01 9.74
C ASP A 63 6.03 5.75 9.43
N SER A 64 7.06 5.50 10.23
CA SER A 64 7.96 4.34 10.07
C SER A 64 7.26 2.99 10.28
N SER A 65 6.08 2.96 10.92
CA SER A 65 5.31 1.72 11.12
C SER A 65 4.78 1.11 9.82
N VAL A 66 4.71 1.91 8.75
CA VAL A 66 4.35 1.46 7.40
C VAL A 66 5.37 0.47 6.87
N PHE A 67 6.66 0.80 6.98
CA PHE A 67 7.74 -0.06 6.52
C PHE A 67 7.92 -1.28 7.43
N ASP A 68 7.80 -1.10 8.75
CA ASP A 68 7.83 -2.21 9.71
C ASP A 68 6.75 -3.25 9.41
N PHE A 69 5.52 -2.81 9.12
CA PHE A 69 4.42 -3.72 8.76
C PHE A 69 4.67 -4.46 7.44
N PHE A 70 5.25 -3.77 6.45
CA PHE A 70 5.62 -4.38 5.17
C PHE A 70 6.63 -5.53 5.35
N LEU A 71 7.65 -5.31 6.19
CA LEU A 71 8.65 -6.31 6.53
C LEU A 71 8.04 -7.44 7.37
N GLU A 72 7.27 -7.13 8.41
CA GLU A 72 6.65 -8.10 9.32
C GLU A 72 5.75 -9.08 8.57
N LYS A 73 5.01 -8.60 7.57
CA LYS A 73 4.13 -9.46 6.74
C LYS A 73 4.82 -10.11 5.56
N ASN A 74 6.12 -9.88 5.38
CA ASN A 74 6.92 -10.41 4.28
C ASN A 74 6.24 -10.18 2.92
N MET A 75 5.68 -8.98 2.72
CA MET A 75 4.90 -8.68 1.51
C MET A 75 5.75 -8.72 0.24
N PHE A 76 7.06 -8.52 0.37
CA PHE A 76 8.01 -8.70 -0.73
C PHE A 76 7.98 -10.14 -1.29
N ALA A 77 7.81 -11.16 -0.44
CA ALA A 77 7.69 -12.54 -0.90
C ALA A 77 6.41 -12.78 -1.74
N PHE A 78 5.32 -12.04 -1.47
CA PHE A 78 4.13 -12.07 -2.31
C PHE A 78 4.42 -11.54 -3.72
N PHE A 79 5.18 -10.45 -3.83
CA PHE A 79 5.60 -9.91 -5.11
C PHE A 79 6.41 -10.93 -5.90
N LEU A 80 7.39 -11.56 -5.26
CA LEU A 80 8.18 -12.64 -5.88
C LEU A 80 7.30 -13.82 -6.32
N ASN A 81 6.30 -14.19 -5.52
CA ASN A 81 5.40 -15.29 -5.87
C ASN A 81 4.51 -14.95 -7.08
N ILE A 82 4.05 -13.70 -7.19
CA ILE A 82 3.30 -13.20 -8.36
C ILE A 82 4.21 -13.15 -9.60
N LEU A 83 5.47 -12.72 -9.45
CA LEU A 83 6.49 -12.71 -10.51
C LEU A 83 6.82 -14.10 -11.04
N ARG A 84 6.78 -15.12 -10.17
CA ARG A 84 7.07 -16.51 -10.53
C ARG A 84 5.91 -17.19 -11.25
N GLN A 85 4.70 -16.65 -11.14
CA GLN A 85 3.55 -17.17 -11.88
C GLN A 85 3.67 -16.76 -13.35
N LYS A 86 3.30 -17.67 -14.27
CA LYS A 86 3.38 -17.46 -15.73
C LYS A 86 2.30 -16.48 -16.22
N SER A 87 2.26 -15.29 -15.64
CA SER A 87 1.21 -14.26 -15.79
C SER A 87 1.46 -13.31 -16.96
N GLY A 88 2.53 -13.53 -17.73
CA GLY A 88 2.97 -12.68 -18.85
C GLY A 88 4.01 -11.63 -18.44
N ARG A 89 4.81 -11.18 -19.43
CA ARG A 89 5.96 -10.25 -19.21
C ARG A 89 5.54 -8.90 -18.62
N TYR A 90 4.31 -8.45 -18.87
CA TYR A 90 3.82 -7.13 -18.46
C TYR A 90 3.81 -6.96 -16.94
N VAL A 91 3.16 -7.87 -16.21
CA VAL A 91 3.09 -7.85 -14.74
C VAL A 91 4.49 -7.93 -14.13
N CYS A 92 5.38 -8.74 -14.73
CA CYS A 92 6.76 -8.85 -14.27
C CYS A 92 7.58 -7.58 -14.44
N VAL A 93 7.53 -6.95 -15.61
CA VAL A 93 8.29 -5.73 -15.89
C VAL A 93 7.81 -4.58 -14.99
N GLN A 94 6.49 -4.45 -14.79
CA GLN A 94 5.94 -3.43 -13.91
C GLN A 94 6.43 -3.61 -12.47
N LEU A 95 6.32 -4.83 -11.93
CA LEU A 95 6.82 -5.16 -10.59
C LEU A 95 8.31 -4.90 -10.44
N LEU A 96 9.13 -5.30 -11.41
CA LEU A 96 10.57 -5.06 -11.40
C LEU A 96 10.92 -3.57 -11.44
N GLN A 97 10.23 -2.78 -12.25
CA GLN A 97 10.42 -1.32 -12.29
C GLN A 97 10.06 -0.69 -10.95
N THR A 98 8.94 -1.09 -10.39
CA THR A 98 8.43 -0.62 -9.10
C THR A 98 9.38 -0.98 -7.95
N LEU A 99 9.92 -2.20 -7.93
CA LEU A 99 10.93 -2.62 -6.95
C LEU A 99 12.27 -1.90 -7.12
N ASN A 100 12.69 -1.61 -8.35
CA ASN A 100 13.94 -0.89 -8.61
C ASN A 100 13.91 0.54 -8.07
N ILE A 101 12.74 1.19 -8.07
CA ILE A 101 12.55 2.53 -7.49
C ILE A 101 12.63 2.46 -5.96
N LEU A 102 11.98 1.45 -5.37
CA LEU A 102 11.95 1.24 -3.92
C LEU A 102 13.33 0.88 -3.33
N LEU A 103 14.18 0.17 -4.09
CA LEU A 103 15.54 -0.19 -3.66
C LEU A 103 16.59 0.91 -3.92
N LYS A 104 16.29 1.90 -4.77
CA LYS A 104 17.21 3.00 -5.10
C LYS A 104 17.02 4.25 -4.24
N THR A 105 15.91 4.33 -3.52
CA THR A 105 15.57 5.43 -2.60
C THR A 105 16.03 5.04 -1.20
#